data_AF-A0A0Q6MS49-F1
#
_entry.id   AF-A0A0Q6MS49-F1
#
_cell.length_a   1.000
_cell.length_b   1.000
_cell.length_c   1.000
_cell.angle_alpha   90.00
_cell.angle_beta   90.00
_cell.angle_gamma   90.00
#
_symmetry.space_group_name_H-M   'P 1'
#
loop_
_entity.id
_entity.type
_entity.pdbx_description
1 polymer ?
#
loop_
_entity_poly.entity_id
_entity_poly.type
_entity_poly.pdbx_seq_one_letter_code
_entity_poly.pdbx_strand_id
1 'polypeptide(L)'
;MWRGVWLPACGQRALAWLRLRPMNTLYRRRAMTGLAALALLPLALAVRPARAQAPAPIQLFKIVSPRDEIVVGVEAAQLGTGSAPAVQRLAELLAAKGQLTLWQYASQKDAAGALVQAPLRQVAVFKNELLRIEPYTTPLSVKAPAAAK
;
A
#
# COMPACT_ATOMS: atom_id res chain seq x y z
N MET A 1 41.43 -54.40 -57.02
CA MET A 1 42.70 -55.08 -56.65
C MET A 1 42.51 -55.63 -55.24
N TRP A 2 42.99 -56.86 -55.01
CA TRP A 2 43.06 -57.71 -53.79
C TRP A 2 43.03 -56.99 -52.41
N ARG A 3 42.70 -57.58 -51.25
CA ARG A 3 42.48 -58.94 -50.71
C ARG A 3 41.97 -58.70 -49.26
N GLY A 4 41.14 -59.57 -48.68
CA GLY A 4 41.62 -60.54 -47.68
C GLY A 4 40.75 -60.46 -46.41
N VAL A 5 40.06 -61.51 -45.96
CA VAL A 5 40.57 -62.69 -45.19
C VAL A 5 40.80 -62.30 -43.72
N TRP A 6 40.31 -62.93 -42.63
CA TRP A 6 39.70 -64.24 -42.31
C TRP A 6 39.20 -64.26 -40.83
N LEU A 7 38.08 -64.97 -40.56
CA LEU A 7 37.78 -65.94 -39.46
C LEU A 7 37.93 -65.57 -37.94
N PRO A 8 37.48 -66.42 -36.97
CA PRO A 8 36.22 -67.17 -36.84
C PRO A 8 35.63 -67.23 -35.39
N ALA A 9 34.52 -67.98 -35.30
CA ALA A 9 33.74 -68.51 -34.17
C ALA A 9 34.42 -68.93 -32.85
N CYS A 10 33.64 -68.91 -31.75
CA CYS A 10 33.39 -70.05 -30.82
C CYS A 10 32.36 -69.61 -29.74
N GLY A 11 31.20 -70.27 -29.55
CA GLY A 11 30.95 -71.33 -28.53
C GLY A 11 30.62 -70.71 -27.15
N GLN A 12 29.65 -71.10 -26.31
CA GLN A 12 28.75 -72.24 -26.15
C GLN A 12 27.71 -71.88 -25.04
N ARG A 13 26.50 -72.47 -25.12
CA ARG A 13 25.65 -73.12 -24.06
C ARG A 13 25.66 -72.51 -22.63
N ALA A 14 24.57 -72.37 -21.86
CA ALA A 14 23.42 -73.25 -21.69
C ALA A 14 22.34 -72.57 -20.80
N LEU A 15 21.09 -73.02 -20.98
CA LEU A 15 20.07 -73.32 -19.97
C LEU A 15 19.85 -72.36 -18.79
N ALA A 16 18.65 -71.77 -18.70
CA ALA A 16 17.61 -72.25 -17.78
C ALA A 16 16.41 -71.30 -17.76
N TRP A 17 15.29 -71.90 -18.11
CA TRP A 17 13.93 -71.43 -18.02
C TRP A 17 13.59 -70.76 -16.68
N LEU A 18 13.00 -69.57 -16.73
CA LEU A 18 11.85 -69.29 -15.89
C LEU A 18 10.80 -68.51 -16.68
N ARG A 19 9.60 -69.08 -16.62
CA ARG A 19 8.40 -68.70 -17.34
C ARG A 19 7.74 -67.46 -16.71
N LEU A 20 7.18 -66.65 -17.60
CA LEU A 20 5.89 -65.95 -17.50
C LEU A 20 5.72 -64.86 -16.44
N ARG A 21 5.67 -63.60 -16.91
CA ARG A 21 4.40 -62.85 -16.87
C ARG A 21 4.40 -61.72 -17.91
N PRO A 22 3.56 -61.81 -18.96
CA PRO A 22 3.31 -60.69 -19.87
C PRO A 22 2.12 -59.89 -19.36
N MET A 23 2.16 -58.57 -19.48
CA MET A 23 0.94 -57.85 -19.81
C MET A 23 1.26 -56.66 -20.70
N ASN A 24 0.70 -56.77 -21.89
CA ASN A 24 0.86 -55.90 -23.03
C ASN A 24 0.59 -54.43 -22.70
N THR A 25 1.66 -53.67 -22.86
CA THR A 25 1.87 -52.40 -23.56
C THR A 25 0.89 -52.10 -24.71
N LEU A 26 -0.42 -52.09 -24.45
CA LEU A 26 -1.43 -51.67 -25.42
C LEU A 26 -2.47 -50.78 -24.74
N TYR A 27 -2.15 -49.52 -24.52
CA TYR A 27 -3.11 -48.44 -24.82
C TYR A 27 -2.40 -47.08 -24.94
N ARG A 28 -1.56 -46.99 -25.99
CA ARG A 28 -1.48 -45.76 -26.79
C ARG A 28 -2.92 -45.30 -27.05
N ARG A 29 -3.19 -44.00 -26.98
CA ARG A 29 -4.51 -43.33 -27.17
C ARG A 29 -5.31 -43.12 -25.89
N ARG A 30 -4.79 -42.29 -24.99
CA ARG A 30 -5.57 -41.33 -24.19
C ARG A 30 -4.63 -40.25 -23.63
N ALA A 31 -3.72 -39.80 -24.51
CA ALA A 31 -3.19 -38.45 -24.40
C ALA A 31 -4.33 -37.49 -24.74
N MET A 32 -4.42 -36.39 -24.00
CA MET A 32 -5.35 -35.27 -24.23
C MET A 32 -6.78 -35.43 -23.72
N THR A 33 -6.98 -35.50 -22.40
CA THR A 33 -8.12 -34.85 -21.69
C THR A 33 -7.92 -34.88 -20.16
N GLY A 34 -6.70 -34.61 -19.68
CA GLY A 34 -6.39 -34.65 -18.23
C GLY A 34 -5.70 -33.40 -17.71
N LEU A 35 -5.66 -32.32 -18.50
CA LEU A 35 -4.87 -31.11 -18.23
C LEU A 35 -5.70 -29.83 -18.41
N ALA A 36 -7.02 -29.93 -18.27
CA ALA A 36 -7.96 -28.81 -18.45
C ALA A 36 -8.81 -28.52 -17.20
N ALA A 37 -8.30 -28.84 -15.99
CA ALA A 37 -9.00 -28.55 -14.74
C ALA A 37 -8.18 -27.75 -13.72
N LEU A 38 -7.05 -27.15 -14.13
CA LEU A 38 -6.15 -26.41 -13.22
C LEU A 38 -5.73 -25.03 -13.75
N ALA A 39 -6.57 -24.37 -14.53
CA ALA A 39 -6.24 -23.10 -15.17
C ALA A 39 -7.33 -22.00 -14.99
N LEU A 40 -8.05 -22.02 -13.87
CA LEU A 40 -8.96 -20.94 -13.48
C LEU A 40 -8.76 -20.57 -12.01
N LEU A 41 -7.62 -19.96 -11.69
CA LEU A 41 -7.47 -19.16 -10.47
C LEU A 41 -6.42 -18.04 -10.71
N PRO A 42 -6.70 -17.04 -11.58
CA PRO A 42 -5.88 -15.85 -11.61
C PRO A 42 -6.38 -14.85 -10.55
N LEU A 43 -5.45 -14.43 -9.68
CA LEU A 43 -5.29 -13.04 -9.25
C LEU A 43 -6.36 -12.42 -8.31
N ALA A 44 -6.60 -13.00 -7.14
CA ALA A 44 -7.38 -12.34 -6.08
C ALA A 44 -6.52 -11.65 -4.98
N LEU A 45 -5.19 -11.56 -5.12
CA LEU A 45 -4.31 -11.17 -4.00
C LEU A 45 -3.85 -9.71 -3.93
N ALA A 46 -4.34 -8.79 -4.78
CA ALA A 46 -3.85 -7.40 -4.79
C ALA A 46 -4.87 -6.33 -4.36
N VAL A 47 -6.11 -6.70 -4.00
CA VAL A 47 -7.04 -5.73 -3.41
C VAL A 47 -6.68 -5.60 -1.93
N ARG A 48 -5.74 -4.70 -1.63
CA ARG A 48 -5.60 -4.21 -0.25
C ARG A 48 -6.92 -3.53 0.10
N PRO A 49 -7.71 -4.04 1.07
CA PRO A 49 -8.82 -3.25 1.56
C PRO A 49 -8.25 -1.94 2.07
N ALA A 50 -8.63 -0.82 1.44
CA ALA A 50 -8.40 0.49 2.01
C ALA A 50 -9.12 0.47 3.35
N ARG A 51 -8.36 0.29 4.44
CA ARG A 51 -8.92 0.45 5.78
C ARG A 51 -9.45 1.88 5.81
N ALA A 52 -10.76 2.01 5.95
CA ALA A 52 -11.37 3.23 6.41
C ALA A 52 -10.86 3.44 7.84
N GLN A 53 -9.65 3.99 7.94
CA GLN A 53 -9.09 4.43 9.20
C GLN A 53 -10.05 5.50 9.69
N ALA A 54 -10.56 5.35 10.92
CA ALA A 54 -11.34 6.40 11.55
C ALA A 54 -10.57 7.72 11.36
N PRO A 55 -11.23 8.81 10.91
CA PRO A 55 -10.55 10.05 10.61
C PRO A 55 -9.65 10.44 11.77
N ALA A 56 -8.36 10.60 11.51
CA ALA A 56 -7.41 10.97 12.55
C ALA A 56 -7.88 12.28 13.20
N PRO A 57 -7.81 12.40 14.54
CA PRO A 57 -8.27 13.61 15.21
C PRO A 57 -7.46 14.81 14.71
N ILE A 58 -8.16 15.76 14.09
CA ILE A 58 -7.60 17.01 13.58
C ILE A 58 -7.64 18.04 14.70
N GLN A 59 -6.49 18.60 15.04
CA GLN A 59 -6.37 19.74 15.93
C GLN A 59 -6.24 21.02 15.10
N LEU A 60 -7.00 22.04 15.48
CA LEU A 60 -7.03 23.31 14.77
C LEU A 60 -6.18 24.35 15.51
N PHE A 61 -5.46 25.14 14.73
CA PHE A 61 -4.64 26.23 15.20
C PHE A 61 -4.93 27.46 14.36
N LYS A 62 -4.93 28.63 14.98
CA LYS A 62 -4.92 29.90 14.27
C LYS A 62 -3.46 30.33 14.11
N ILE A 63 -3.05 30.56 12.87
CA ILE A 63 -1.79 31.21 12.53
C ILE A 63 -2.09 32.68 12.33
N VAL A 64 -1.45 33.53 13.13
CA VAL A 64 -1.57 34.99 13.05
C VAL A 64 -0.26 35.53 12.51
N SER A 65 -0.34 36.22 11.38
CA SER A 65 0.78 36.93 10.75
C SER A 65 0.41 38.42 10.56
N PRO A 66 1.39 39.29 10.27
CA PRO A 66 1.08 40.69 9.92
C PRO A 66 0.23 40.83 8.66
N ARG A 67 0.25 39.82 7.77
CA ARG A 67 -0.49 39.85 6.50
C ARG A 67 -1.91 39.33 6.67
N ASP A 68 -2.08 38.28 7.46
CA ASP A 68 -3.30 37.49 7.50
C ASP A 68 -3.41 36.59 8.73
N GLU A 69 -4.65 36.20 9.02
CA GLU A 69 -4.97 35.15 9.99
C GLU A 69 -5.61 33.98 9.26
N ILE A 70 -5.11 32.77 9.51
CA ILE A 70 -5.64 31.56 8.91
C ILE A 70 -5.83 30.47 9.97
N VAL A 71 -6.89 29.68 9.84
CA VAL A 71 -7.07 28.47 10.63
C VAL A 71 -6.46 27.31 9.86
N VAL A 72 -5.59 26.55 10.51
CA VAL A 72 -4.95 25.35 9.95
C VAL A 72 -5.27 24.13 10.79
N GLY A 73 -5.39 22.98 10.13
CA GLY A 73 -5.58 21.69 10.78
C GLY A 73 -4.33 20.84 10.72
N VAL A 74 -4.00 20.20 11.83
CA VAL A 74 -2.89 19.27 11.97
C VAL A 74 -3.40 17.98 12.60
N GLU A 75 -3.03 16.84 12.02
CA GLU A 75 -3.33 15.54 12.62
C GLU A 75 -2.53 15.38 13.92
N ALA A 76 -3.17 14.89 14.98
CA ALA A 76 -2.52 14.75 16.29
C ALA A 76 -1.22 13.90 16.23
N ALA A 77 -1.16 12.93 15.32
CA ALA A 77 0.03 12.10 15.10
C ALA A 77 1.22 12.89 14.51
N GLN A 78 0.96 13.93 13.72
CA GLN A 78 2.02 14.75 13.12
C GLN A 78 2.71 15.66 14.14
N LEU A 79 2.03 15.99 15.24
CA LEU A 79 2.58 16.75 16.37
C LEU A 79 3.51 15.90 17.26
N GLY A 80 3.71 14.63 16.91
CA GLY A 80 4.50 13.69 17.69
C GLY A 80 3.83 13.26 18.99
N THR A 81 4.56 12.51 19.80
CA THR A 81 4.15 12.07 21.13
C THR A 81 4.79 12.96 22.18
N GLY A 82 4.00 13.51 23.11
CA GLY A 82 4.52 14.35 24.19
C GLY A 82 3.42 14.89 25.08
N SER A 83 3.78 15.26 26.31
CA SER A 83 2.86 15.84 27.30
C SER A 83 2.69 17.36 27.16
N ALA A 84 3.57 18.02 26.40
CA ALA A 84 3.47 19.45 26.15
C ALA A 84 2.17 19.81 25.42
N PRO A 85 1.61 21.01 25.66
CA PRO A 85 0.44 21.50 24.94
C PRO A 85 0.64 21.42 23.43
N ALA A 86 -0.42 21.07 22.70
CA ALA A 86 -0.32 20.84 21.26
C ALA A 86 0.18 22.06 20.47
N VAL A 87 -0.15 23.28 20.92
CA VAL A 87 0.35 24.54 20.33
C VAL A 87 1.87 24.65 20.44
N GLN A 88 2.44 24.26 21.59
CA GLN A 88 3.88 24.26 21.82
C GLN A 88 4.56 23.21 20.92
N ARG A 89 3.97 22.02 20.82
CA ARG A 89 4.51 20.95 19.95
C ARG A 89 4.46 21.33 18.47
N LEU A 90 3.42 22.03 18.03
CA LEU A 90 3.36 22.57 16.66
C LEU A 90 4.44 23.65 16.44
N ALA A 91 4.64 24.54 17.41
CA ALA A 91 5.67 25.58 17.33
C ALA A 91 7.08 24.96 17.27
N GLU A 92 7.37 23.95 18.08
CA GLU A 92 8.63 23.19 18.05
C GLU A 92 8.82 22.47 16.71
N LEU A 93 7.76 21.84 16.18
CA LEU A 93 7.79 21.18 14.88
C LEU A 93 8.08 22.16 13.74
N LEU A 94 7.44 23.34 13.75
CA LEU A 94 7.70 24.40 12.76
C LEU A 94 9.12 24.96 12.91
N ALA A 95 9.59 25.17 14.14
CA ALA A 95 10.94 25.64 14.41
C ALA A 95 12.01 24.66 13.91
N ALA A 96 11.77 23.35 14.07
CA ALA A 96 12.68 22.30 13.65
C ALA A 96 12.70 22.10 12.12
N LYS A 97 11.54 22.15 11.46
CA LYS A 97 11.44 21.93 10.00
C LYS A 97 11.65 23.20 9.17
N GLY A 98 11.54 24.39 9.77
CA GLY A 98 11.61 25.68 9.09
C GLY A 98 10.36 26.03 8.27
N GLN A 99 9.64 25.04 7.74
CA GLN A 99 8.36 25.21 7.08
C GLN A 99 7.46 23.98 7.25
N LEU A 100 6.14 24.17 7.21
CA LEU A 100 5.13 23.12 7.26
C LEU A 100 4.07 23.35 6.18
N THR A 101 3.73 22.31 5.42
CA THR A 101 2.54 22.36 4.55
C THR A 101 1.35 21.80 5.30
N LEU A 102 0.35 22.64 5.55
CA LEU A 102 -0.82 22.33 6.36
C LEU A 102 -2.09 22.58 5.57
N TRP A 103 -3.19 21.91 5.93
CA TRP A 103 -4.50 22.24 5.38
C TRP A 103 -5.06 23.48 6.06
N GLN A 104 -5.44 24.49 5.29
CA GLN A 104 -6.25 25.60 5.75
C GLN A 104 -7.70 25.14 5.91
N TYR A 105 -8.36 25.61 6.96
CA TYR A 105 -9.74 25.30 7.29
C TYR A 105 -10.61 26.55 7.30
N ALA A 106 -11.88 26.39 6.92
CA ALA A 106 -12.89 27.44 7.00
C ALA A 106 -14.28 26.82 7.27
N SER A 107 -15.20 27.64 7.76
CA SER A 107 -16.62 27.26 7.87
C SER A 107 -17.23 27.16 6.48
N GLN A 108 -17.82 26.02 6.16
CA GLN A 108 -18.47 25.75 4.88
C GLN A 108 -19.80 25.04 5.11
N LYS A 109 -20.72 25.15 4.15
CA LYS A 109 -21.92 24.31 4.12
C LYS A 109 -21.55 22.96 3.50
N ASP A 110 -21.94 21.89 4.14
CA ASP A 110 -21.79 20.57 3.55
C ASP A 110 -22.93 20.18 2.60
N ALA A 111 -22.88 18.96 2.08
CA ALA A 111 -23.89 18.44 1.15
C ALA A 111 -25.32 18.44 1.74
N ALA A 112 -25.45 18.37 3.07
CA ALA A 112 -26.73 18.45 3.77
C ALA A 112 -27.12 19.90 4.14
N GLY A 113 -26.29 20.89 3.80
CA GLY A 113 -26.48 22.29 4.13
C GLY A 113 -26.05 22.69 5.54
N ALA A 114 -25.51 21.76 6.33
CA ALA A 114 -25.04 22.03 7.68
C ALA A 114 -23.70 22.79 7.67
N LEU A 115 -23.52 23.72 8.62
CA LEU A 115 -22.24 24.39 8.79
C LEU A 115 -21.23 23.46 9.46
N VAL A 116 -20.08 23.31 8.80
CA VAL A 116 -18.98 22.45 9.24
C VAL A 116 -17.66 23.19 9.08
N GLN A 117 -16.66 22.82 9.88
CA GLN A 117 -15.30 23.29 9.68
C GLN A 117 -14.62 22.34 8.68
N ALA A 118 -14.38 22.80 7.46
CA ALA A 118 -13.90 21.96 6.37
C ALA A 118 -12.55 22.43 5.81
N PRO A 119 -11.72 21.51 5.30
CA PRO A 119 -10.49 21.83 4.60
C PRO A 119 -10.80 22.66 3.33
N LEU A 120 -10.01 23.70 3.09
CA LEU A 120 -10.12 24.58 1.93
C LEU A 120 -9.03 24.27 0.90
N ARG A 121 -7.77 24.38 1.30
CA ARG A 121 -6.57 24.18 0.47
C ARG A 121 -5.35 23.94 1.35
N GLN A 122 -4.26 23.47 0.75
CA GLN A 122 -2.97 23.43 1.44
C GLN A 122 -2.27 24.78 1.41
N VAL A 123 -1.56 25.09 2.49
CA VAL A 123 -0.76 26.31 2.68
C VAL A 123 0.60 25.94 3.26
N ALA A 124 1.65 26.56 2.73
CA ALA A 124 2.99 26.46 3.30
C ALA A 124 3.16 27.56 4.34
N VAL A 125 3.32 27.17 5.60
CA VAL A 125 3.60 28.05 6.73
C VAL A 125 5.10 28.03 6.97
N PHE A 126 5.74 29.18 6.85
CA PHE A 126 7.17 29.35 7.07
C PHE A 126 7.43 29.85 8.49
N LYS A 127 8.54 29.41 9.08
CA LYS A 127 9.04 29.99 10.33
C LYS A 127 9.33 31.48 10.12
N ASN A 128 8.77 32.31 10.99
CA ASN A 128 8.97 33.76 10.99
C ASN A 128 8.83 34.27 12.44
N GLU A 129 9.61 35.30 12.82
CA GLU A 129 9.60 35.88 14.17
C GLU A 129 8.30 36.60 14.53
N LEU A 130 7.58 37.11 13.52
CA LEU A 130 6.29 37.79 13.71
C LEU A 130 5.09 36.85 13.67
N LEU A 131 5.33 35.55 13.48
CA LEU A 131 4.26 34.55 13.41
C LEU A 131 3.88 34.09 14.82
N ARG A 132 2.59 34.17 15.14
CA ARG A 132 2.02 33.66 16.38
C ARG A 132 1.09 32.48 16.07
N ILE A 133 1.20 31.42 16.87
CA ILE A 133 0.35 30.23 16.78
C ILE A 133 -0.55 30.21 18.02
N GLU A 134 -1.86 30.14 17.79
CA GLU A 134 -2.87 30.07 18.86
C GLU A 134 -3.69 28.78 18.72
N PRO A 135 -4.14 28.17 19.83
CA PRO A 135 -5.15 27.13 19.78
C PRO A 135 -6.45 27.68 19.14
N TYR A 136 -7.10 26.89 18.30
CA TYR A 136 -8.40 27.26 17.73
C TYR A 136 -9.44 26.20 18.08
N THR A 137 -10.51 26.62 18.76
CA THR A 137 -11.65 25.78 19.09
C THR A 137 -12.87 26.25 18.31
N THR A 138 -13.70 25.30 17.88
CA THR A 138 -14.92 25.58 17.14
C THR A 138 -16.04 24.65 17.62
N PRO A 139 -17.29 25.14 17.72
CA PRO A 139 -18.43 24.28 17.99
C PRO A 139 -18.85 23.46 16.75
N LEU A 140 -18.32 23.81 15.56
CA LEU A 140 -18.64 23.13 14.31
C LEU A 140 -17.94 21.77 14.22
N SER A 141 -18.59 20.79 13.62
CA SER A 141 -17.96 19.51 13.31
C SER A 141 -16.80 19.73 12.33
N VAL A 142 -15.63 19.19 12.66
CA VAL A 142 -14.41 19.30 11.84
C VAL A 142 -14.35 18.12 10.86
N LYS A 143 -14.21 18.41 9.57
CA LYS A 143 -14.05 17.39 8.52
C LYS A 143 -12.57 17.08 8.27
N ALA A 144 -12.26 15.81 8.00
CA ALA A 144 -10.91 15.43 7.62
C ALA A 144 -10.54 15.96 6.22
N PRO A 145 -9.26 16.25 5.97
CA PRO A 145 -8.78 16.58 4.64
C PRO A 145 -8.98 15.38 3.70
N ALA A 146 -9.36 15.66 2.46
CA ALA A 146 -9.27 14.65 1.41
C ALA A 146 -7.77 14.36 1.15
N ALA A 147 -7.47 13.15 0.69
CA ALA A 147 -6.12 12.82 0.25
C ALA A 147 -5.66 13.87 -0.79
N ALA A 148 -4.49 14.46 -0.57
CA ALA A 148 -3.90 15.40 -1.52
C ALA A 148 -3.78 14.69 -2.88
N LYS A 149 -4.25 15.36 -3.94
CA LYS A 149 -4.26 14.84 -5.30
C LYS A 149 -2.95 15.10 -6.01
#